data_AF-X1TE59-F1
#
_entry.id   AF-X1TE59-F1
#
_cell.length_a   1.000
_cell.length_b   1.000
_cell.length_c   1.000
_cell.angle_alpha   90.00
_cell.angle_beta   90.00
_cell.angle_gamma   90.00
#
_symmetry.space_group_name_H-M   'P 1'
#
loop_
_entity.id
_entity.type
_entity.pdbx_description
1 polymer ?
#
loop_
_entity_poly.entity_id
_entity_poly.type
_entity_poly.pdbx_seq_one_letter_code
_entity_poly.pdbx_strand_id
1 'polypeptide(L)'
;MEAGLLFGKCDLYTATKKIHDLGPREVVITHRDGLLVYAGGNFYEEKFFPKEIIGRSGRGDTCIASYTAKRLNASPQEATIWAAAVTSLKMETEGPFQRTIKEVNNLIQSRYRNLN
;
A
#
# COMPACT_ATOMS: atom_id res chain seq x y z
N MET A 1 1.52 -3.98 -14.80
CA MET A 1 0.84 -3.08 -13.85
C MET A 1 -0.33 -2.46 -14.59
N GLU A 2 -1.52 -2.40 -13.99
CA GLU A 2 -2.74 -1.95 -14.66
C GLU A 2 -2.61 -0.54 -15.24
N ALA A 3 -1.89 0.38 -14.57
CA ALA A 3 -1.64 1.72 -15.08
C ALA A 3 -0.89 1.76 -16.43
N GLY A 4 -0.05 0.75 -16.71
CA GLY A 4 0.62 0.62 -18.01
C GLY A 4 -0.32 0.26 -19.15
N LEU A 5 -1.49 -0.32 -18.85
CA LEU A 5 -2.55 -0.57 -19.84
C LEU A 5 -3.21 0.73 -20.29
N LEU A 6 -3.30 1.71 -19.39
CA LEU A 6 -3.97 2.99 -19.64
C LEU A 6 -3.06 4.01 -20.34
N PHE A 7 -1.76 4.03 -20.02
CA PHE A 7 -0.86 5.11 -20.46
C PHE A 7 0.38 4.64 -21.22
N GLY A 8 0.48 3.34 -21.53
CA GLY A 8 1.67 2.76 -22.13
C GLY A 8 2.86 2.73 -21.16
N LYS A 9 4.08 2.60 -21.70
CA LYS A 9 5.30 2.51 -20.89
C LYS A 9 5.65 3.87 -20.29
N CYS A 10 5.32 4.04 -19.01
CA CYS A 10 5.73 5.17 -18.18
C CYS A 10 6.08 4.67 -16.77
N ASP A 11 6.86 5.46 -16.02
CA ASP A 11 7.16 5.14 -14.62
C ASP A 11 5.93 5.30 -13.73
N LEU A 12 6.00 4.71 -12.54
CA LEU A 12 4.88 4.66 -11.60
C LEU A 12 4.42 6.05 -11.15
N TYR A 13 5.35 6.99 -10.96
CA TYR A 13 5.03 8.35 -10.51
C TYR A 13 4.31 9.14 -11.61
N THR A 14 4.81 9.07 -12.84
CA THR A 14 4.16 9.65 -14.02
C THR A 14 2.77 9.06 -14.23
N ALA A 15 2.63 7.74 -14.15
CA ALA A 15 1.33 7.08 -14.28
C ALA A 15 0.34 7.55 -13.20
N THR A 16 0.80 7.69 -11.96
CA THR A 16 -0.01 8.17 -10.83
C THR A 16 -0.53 9.59 -11.06
N LYS A 17 0.32 10.50 -11.57
CA LYS A 17 -0.08 11.86 -11.94
C LYS A 17 -1.12 11.86 -13.04
N LYS A 18 -0.89 11.09 -14.11
CA LYS A 18 -1.86 10.97 -15.21
C LYS A 18 -3.22 10.46 -14.71
N ILE A 19 -3.24 9.48 -13.79
CA ILE A 19 -4.50 9.00 -13.19
C ILE A 19 -5.18 10.11 -12.40
N HIS A 20 -4.44 10.83 -11.56
CA HIS A 20 -4.97 11.96 -10.80
C HIS A 20 -5.58 13.03 -11.71
N ASP A 21 -4.93 13.35 -12.83
CA ASP A 21 -5.39 14.34 -13.79
C ASP A 21 -6.70 13.95 -14.49
N LEU A 22 -7.12 12.68 -14.40
CA LEU A 22 -8.45 12.23 -14.85
C LEU A 22 -9.58 12.54 -13.86
N GLY A 23 -9.28 13.09 -12.67
CA GLY A 23 -10.29 13.55 -11.70
C GLY A 23 -10.23 12.98 -10.26
N PRO A 24 -9.65 11.80 -9.96
CA PRO A 24 -9.51 11.33 -8.58
C PRO A 24 -8.68 12.29 -7.72
N ARG A 25 -9.21 12.68 -6.56
CA ARG A 25 -8.48 13.53 -5.59
C ARG A 25 -7.31 12.83 -4.90
N GLU A 26 -7.37 11.50 -4.86
CA GLU A 26 -6.39 10.65 -4.19
C GLU A 26 -6.23 9.38 -5.01
N VAL A 27 -4.99 8.94 -5.24
CA VAL A 27 -4.67 7.77 -6.06
C VAL A 27 -3.84 6.80 -5.23
N VAL A 28 -4.24 5.53 -5.20
CA VAL A 28 -3.52 4.45 -4.51
C VAL A 28 -3.17 3.40 -5.55
N ILE A 29 -1.89 3.15 -5.75
CA ILE A 29 -1.38 2.15 -6.69
C ILE A 29 -0.60 1.09 -5.94
N THR A 30 -0.96 -0.18 -6.11
CA THR A 30 -0.13 -1.30 -5.63
C THR A 30 0.84 -1.72 -6.71
N HIS A 31 2.08 -1.99 -6.34
CA HIS A 31 3.10 -2.56 -7.22
C HIS A 31 3.62 -3.88 -6.64
N ARG A 32 4.63 -4.48 -7.27
CA ARG A 32 5.15 -5.79 -6.84
C ARG A 32 5.64 -5.75 -5.39
N ASP A 33 6.35 -4.70 -5.05
CA ASP A 33 7.14 -4.61 -3.82
C ASP A 33 6.55 -3.66 -2.78
N GLY A 34 5.38 -3.05 -3.02
CA GLY A 34 4.82 -2.03 -2.15
C GLY A 34 3.56 -1.36 -2.69
N LEU A 35 3.29 -0.17 -2.16
CA LEU A 35 2.25 0.73 -2.62
C LEU A 35 2.77 2.18 -2.74
N LEU A 36 2.22 2.91 -3.70
CA LEU A 36 2.38 4.34 -3.87
C LEU A 36 1.02 5.02 -3.73
N VAL A 37 0.99 6.07 -2.92
CA VAL A 37 -0.19 6.91 -2.69
C VAL A 37 0.12 8.32 -3.13
N TYR A 38 -0.79 8.93 -3.87
CA TYR A 38 -0.76 10.35 -4.19
C TYR A 38 -1.97 11.03 -3.58
N ALA A 39 -1.74 11.90 -2.58
CA ALA A 39 -2.77 12.55 -1.80
C ALA A 39 -2.38 13.99 -1.49
N GLY A 40 -3.31 14.94 -1.71
CA GLY A 40 -3.10 16.34 -1.33
C GLY A 40 -1.83 16.97 -1.92
N GLY A 41 -1.47 16.60 -3.14
CA GLY A 41 -0.28 17.13 -3.80
C GLY A 41 1.01 16.31 -3.62
N ASN A 42 1.04 15.39 -2.65
CA ASN A 42 2.25 14.70 -2.21
C ASN A 42 2.22 13.19 -2.49
N PHE A 43 3.42 12.60 -2.64
CA PHE A 43 3.60 11.16 -2.76
C PHE A 43 3.97 10.53 -1.42
N TYR A 44 3.42 9.35 -1.16
CA TYR A 44 3.72 8.52 0.00
C TYR A 44 3.92 7.09 -0.50
N GLU A 45 5.13 6.55 -0.37
CA GLU A 45 5.49 5.22 -0.86
C GLU A 45 6.00 4.37 0.29
N GLU A 46 5.55 3.12 0.35
CA GLU A 46 6.08 2.15 1.31
C GLU A 46 6.24 0.78 0.67
N LYS A 47 7.28 0.06 1.10
CA LYS A 47 7.54 -1.32 0.65
C LYS A 47 6.81 -2.33 1.52
N PHE A 48 6.55 -3.51 0.96
CA PHE A 48 6.11 -4.67 1.72
C PHE A 48 7.32 -5.40 2.31
N PHE A 49 7.20 -5.82 3.57
CA PHE A 49 8.21 -6.56 4.31
C PHE A 49 7.66 -7.88 4.90
N PRO A 50 7.14 -8.81 4.08
CA PRO A 50 6.84 -10.15 4.56
C PRO A 50 8.13 -10.85 4.97
N LYS A 51 8.08 -11.68 6.03
CA LYS A 51 9.18 -12.60 6.37
C LYS A 51 9.33 -13.69 5.31
N GLU A 52 8.20 -14.18 4.80
CA GLU A 52 8.09 -15.18 3.75
C GLU A 52 6.82 -14.93 2.94
N ILE A 53 6.82 -15.26 1.66
CA ILE A 53 5.64 -15.17 0.80
C ILE A 53 5.04 -16.55 0.66
N ILE A 54 3.96 -16.82 1.39
CA ILE A 54 3.19 -18.06 1.33
C ILE A 54 2.02 -17.93 0.36
N GLY A 55 1.29 -16.80 0.40
CA GLY A 55 0.09 -16.61 -0.43
C GLY A 55 -0.11 -15.17 -0.90
N ARG A 56 -0.32 -14.97 -2.21
CA ARG A 56 -0.51 -13.62 -2.81
C ARG A 56 -1.98 -13.25 -3.08
N SER A 57 -2.89 -14.21 -3.03
CA SER A 57 -4.31 -13.97 -3.29
C SER A 57 -4.91 -13.00 -2.26
N GLY A 58 -5.72 -12.05 -2.74
CA GLY A 58 -6.32 -11.00 -1.91
C GLY A 58 -5.35 -9.89 -1.45
N ARG A 59 -4.10 -9.87 -1.92
CA ARG A 59 -3.11 -8.83 -1.58
C ARG A 59 -3.59 -7.42 -1.94
N GLY A 60 -4.09 -7.24 -3.16
CA GLY A 60 -4.58 -5.94 -3.65
C GLY A 60 -5.75 -5.44 -2.81
N ASP A 61 -6.76 -6.28 -2.61
CA ASP A 61 -7.95 -5.97 -1.82
C ASP A 61 -7.59 -5.65 -0.37
N THR A 62 -6.72 -6.45 0.25
CA THR A 62 -6.25 -6.21 1.62
C THR A 62 -5.54 -4.86 1.73
N CYS A 63 -4.68 -4.53 0.76
CA CYS A 63 -3.94 -3.28 0.75
C CYS A 63 -4.87 -2.07 0.64
N ILE A 64 -5.76 -2.06 -0.36
CA ILE A 64 -6.69 -0.96 -0.63
C ILE A 64 -7.70 -0.80 0.52
N ALA A 65 -8.25 -1.90 1.03
CA ALA A 65 -9.18 -1.87 2.16
C ALA A 65 -8.50 -1.35 3.44
N SER A 66 -7.27 -1.81 3.73
CA SER A 66 -6.52 -1.37 4.90
C SER A 66 -6.15 0.10 4.83
N TYR A 67 -5.71 0.56 3.66
CA TYR A 67 -5.44 1.98 3.41
C TYR A 67 -6.70 2.81 3.64
N THR A 68 -7.79 2.46 2.95
CA THR A 68 -9.05 3.21 3.01
C THR A 68 -9.60 3.27 4.43
N ALA A 69 -9.61 2.15 5.16
CA ALA A 69 -10.09 2.09 6.53
C ALA A 69 -9.25 2.96 7.48
N LYS A 70 -7.92 2.92 7.36
CA LYS A 70 -7.03 3.76 8.19
C LYS A 70 -7.13 5.23 7.83
N ARG A 71 -7.27 5.54 6.54
CA ARG A 71 -7.32 6.91 6.01
C ARG A 71 -8.54 7.70 6.49
N LEU A 72 -9.62 7.04 6.94
CA LEU A 72 -10.79 7.69 7.54
C LEU A 72 -10.44 8.58 8.75
N ASN A 73 -9.37 8.27 9.49
CA ASN A 73 -8.99 9.00 10.70
C ASN A 73 -7.48 9.26 10.84
N ALA A 74 -6.70 8.98 9.80
CA ALA A 74 -5.25 9.15 9.80
C ALA A 74 -4.76 9.96 8.60
N SER A 75 -3.54 10.48 8.71
CA SER A 75 -2.86 11.12 7.59
C SER A 75 -2.58 10.12 6.45
N PRO A 76 -2.35 10.59 5.21
CA PRO A 76 -1.93 9.72 4.11
C PRO A 76 -0.68 8.88 4.46
N GLN A 77 0.35 9.48 5.06
CA GLN A 77 1.57 8.77 5.45
C GLN A 77 1.27 7.62 6.42
N GLU A 78 0.50 7.87 7.48
CA GLU A 78 0.14 6.83 8.46
C GLU A 78 -0.70 5.72 7.84
N ALA A 79 -1.63 6.07 6.94
CA ALA A 79 -2.44 5.11 6.21
C ALA A 79 -1.60 4.25 5.25
N THR A 80 -0.62 4.84 4.57
CA THR A 80 0.31 4.13 3.67
C THR A 80 1.16 3.12 4.46
N ILE A 81 1.78 3.54 5.57
CA ILE A 81 2.55 2.64 6.46
C ILE A 81 1.67 1.49 6.96
N TRP A 82 0.46 1.80 7.42
CA TRP A 82 -0.47 0.80 7.92
C TRP A 82 -0.83 -0.23 6.85
N ALA A 83 -1.21 0.23 5.65
CA ALA A 83 -1.56 -0.64 4.55
C ALA A 83 -0.37 -1.52 4.11
N ALA A 84 0.85 -0.97 4.10
CA ALA A 84 2.07 -1.72 3.81
C ALA A 84 2.31 -2.84 4.83
N ALA A 85 2.19 -2.54 6.13
CA ALA A 85 2.39 -3.51 7.20
C ALA A 85 1.31 -4.61 7.20
N VAL A 86 0.03 -4.28 7.07
CA VAL A 86 -1.06 -5.27 6.99
C VAL A 86 -0.87 -6.16 5.77
N THR A 87 -0.55 -5.60 4.61
CA THR A 87 -0.35 -6.35 3.37
C THR A 87 0.88 -7.26 3.43
N SER A 88 1.94 -6.81 4.11
CA SER A 88 3.13 -7.65 4.37
C SER A 88 2.73 -8.92 5.11
N LEU A 89 2.02 -8.75 6.23
CA LEU A 89 1.56 -9.86 7.05
C LEU A 89 0.51 -10.73 6.35
N LYS A 90 -0.33 -10.14 5.49
CA LYS A 90 -1.29 -10.88 4.65
C LYS A 90 -0.62 -11.88 3.72
N MET A 91 0.57 -11.57 3.23
CA MET A 91 1.28 -12.44 2.29
C MET A 91 1.97 -13.63 2.97
N GLU A 92 2.09 -13.61 4.29
CA GLU A 92 2.69 -14.69 5.09
C GLU A 92 1.74 -15.86 5.34
N THR A 93 0.48 -15.82 4.89
CA THR A 93 -0.49 -16.91 5.02
C THR A 93 -1.38 -17.05 3.79
N GLU A 94 -1.85 -18.26 3.51
CA GLU A 94 -2.94 -18.48 2.55
C GLU A 94 -4.28 -17.99 3.10
N GLY A 95 -5.25 -17.77 2.22
CA GLY A 95 -6.60 -17.33 2.60
C GLY A 95 -6.67 -15.88 3.10
N PRO A 96 -7.77 -15.47 3.74
CA PRO A 96 -7.96 -14.10 4.25
C PRO A 96 -6.91 -13.66 5.29
N PHE A 97 -6.89 -12.37 5.63
CA PHE A 97 -6.02 -11.85 6.68
C PHE A 97 -6.43 -12.41 8.06
N GLN A 98 -5.49 -13.02 8.79
CA GLN A 98 -5.72 -13.70 10.07
C GLN A 98 -4.75 -13.26 11.18
N ARG A 99 -4.18 -12.05 11.08
CA ARG A 99 -3.16 -11.55 12.02
C ARG A 99 -3.76 -10.48 12.94
N THR A 100 -3.11 -10.23 14.06
CA THR A 100 -3.62 -9.28 15.07
C THR A 100 -3.13 -7.85 14.84
N ILE A 101 -3.87 -6.85 15.33
CA ILE A 101 -3.44 -5.44 15.34
C ILE A 101 -2.08 -5.28 16.04
N LYS A 102 -1.83 -6.03 17.12
CA LYS A 102 -0.54 -6.02 17.84
C LYS A 102 0.61 -6.41 16.91
N GLU A 103 0.42 -7.43 16.08
CA GLU A 103 1.45 -7.87 15.13
C GLU A 103 1.70 -6.86 14.03
N VAL A 104 0.65 -6.19 13.53
CA VAL A 104 0.79 -5.07 12.60
C VAL A 104 1.63 -3.95 13.25
N ASN A 105 1.30 -3.55 14.48
CA ASN A 105 2.03 -2.50 15.19
C ASN A 105 3.50 -2.87 15.46
N ASN A 106 3.77 -4.13 15.82
CA ASN A 106 5.14 -4.61 15.99
C ASN A 106 5.95 -4.54 14.68
N LEU A 107 5.32 -4.87 13.55
CA LEU A 107 5.95 -4.74 12.25
C LEU A 107 6.21 -3.26 11.89
N ILE A 108 5.24 -2.38 12.14
CA ILE A 108 5.39 -0.93 11.92
C ILE A 108 6.58 -0.38 12.71
N GLN A 109 6.66 -0.71 14.01
CA GLN A 109 7.74 -0.25 14.87
C GLN A 109 9.11 -0.78 14.43
N SER A 110 9.20 -2.04 13.99
CA SER A 110 10.48 -2.64 13.63
C SER A 110 10.99 -2.23 12.24
N ARG A 111 10.11 -1.96 11.27
CA ARG A 111 10.48 -1.78 9.86
C ARG A 111 10.18 -0.41 9.26
N TYR A 112 9.19 0.33 9.78
CA TYR A 112 8.70 1.56 9.14
C TYR A 112 8.96 2.83 9.96
N ARG A 113 9.14 2.71 11.28
CA ARG A 113 9.48 3.85 12.16
C ARG A 113 10.99 4.09 12.34
N ASN A 114 11.84 3.18 11.86
CA ASN A 114 13.30 3.24 12.01
C ASN A 114 14.03 3.85 10.79
N LEU A 115 13.32 4.57 9.90
CA LEU A 115 13.90 5.15 8.68
C LEU A 115 13.94 6.69 8.68
N ASN A 116 13.88 7.31 9.86
CA ASN A 116 14.12 8.76 10.01
C ASN A 116 15.61 9.07 10.08
#